data_AF-A0A920KAY9-F1
#
_entry.id   AF-A0A920KAY9-F1
#
_cell.length_a   1.000
_cell.length_b   1.000
_cell.length_c   1.000
_cell.angle_alpha   90.00
_cell.angle_beta   90.00
_cell.angle_gamma   90.00
#
_symmetry.space_group_name_H-M   'P 1'
#
loop_
_entity.id
_entity.type
_entity.pdbx_description
1 polymer ?
#
loop_
_entity_poly.entity_id
_entity_poly.type
_entity_poly.pdbx_seq_one_letter_code
_entity_poly.pdbx_strand_id
1 'polypeptide(L)'
;MRNETPSLDNNIFSYPKGGLVEPRDGKHNVLLCCCGSSAADKIPELVERLVDAGHNVKLVPTNSSETFFRDFGMERILSKIKPSDIYRDDDEWNFRYTEFGMPVRAAHLALCDWADCVVVAPVSCNSMGKIANGVADNLLSSVFVAWQYQRKPVILCPACNTNMWNNITTQNNVTALKRLGATIEGPRSGILSNGRMGTGMMASVDEIISALETEFLTLDDKAKTVMRWGKAAGESADPLNWRKIYRAIDEDIVGVNILDDENADSLLHYAAGGEGKVTESGIERGRAAIEPMKELIKRGININLRNDHYFSPLHVAMSSGSLQAVNILLDAGAEVSHSLKFMENADIPLEIKQRLNQYAQQK
;
A
#
# COMPACT_ATOMS: atom_id res chain seq x y z
N MET A 1 -9.71 -28.83 -8.11
CA MET A 1 -10.15 -27.41 -8.18
C MET A 1 -10.83 -26.91 -6.90
N ARG A 2 -10.49 -27.41 -5.69
CA ARG A 2 -11.10 -26.95 -4.41
C ARG A 2 -10.12 -26.46 -3.35
N ASN A 3 -8.81 -26.53 -3.60
CA ASN A 3 -7.78 -26.21 -2.60
C ASN A 3 -6.73 -25.21 -3.10
N GLU A 4 -7.02 -24.48 -4.17
CA GLU A 4 -6.19 -23.37 -4.60
C GLU A 4 -7.11 -22.16 -4.71
N THR A 5 -7.19 -21.37 -3.65
CA THR A 5 -7.37 -19.94 -3.85
C THR A 5 -6.27 -19.52 -4.82
N PRO A 6 -6.55 -18.79 -5.90
CA PRO A 6 -5.49 -18.13 -6.65
C PRO A 6 -4.82 -17.19 -5.65
N SER A 7 -3.74 -17.63 -5.01
CA SER A 7 -2.91 -16.74 -4.24
C SER A 7 -2.34 -15.74 -5.23
N LEU A 8 -2.17 -14.50 -4.78
CA LEU A 8 -1.53 -13.43 -5.53
C LEU A 8 -0.13 -13.83 -6.05
N ASP A 9 0.43 -14.94 -5.57
CA ASP A 9 1.76 -15.47 -5.90
C ASP A 9 1.81 -16.29 -7.19
N ASN A 10 0.68 -16.80 -7.70
CA ASN A 10 0.59 -17.52 -8.97
C ASN A 10 -0.30 -16.77 -9.96
N ASN A 11 0.02 -15.50 -10.13
CA ASN A 11 -0.62 -14.66 -11.11
C ASN A 11 -0.14 -14.99 -12.54
N ILE A 12 -0.80 -15.98 -13.17
CA ILE A 12 -0.53 -16.45 -14.54
C ILE A 12 -0.68 -15.31 -15.57
N PHE A 13 -1.37 -14.22 -15.21
CA PHE A 13 -1.63 -13.05 -16.05
C PHE A 13 -0.69 -11.88 -15.79
N SER A 14 0.29 -12.03 -14.87
CA SER A 14 1.26 -10.97 -14.55
C SER A 14 0.63 -9.62 -14.18
N TYR A 15 -0.56 -9.60 -13.56
CA TYR A 15 -1.14 -8.35 -13.03
C TYR A 15 -0.11 -7.62 -12.13
N PRO A 16 0.16 -6.33 -12.35
CA PRO A 16 0.77 -5.48 -11.33
C PRO A 16 -0.12 -5.49 -10.08
N LYS A 17 0.47 -5.56 -8.87
CA LYS A 17 -0.26 -5.28 -7.62
C LYS A 17 -0.85 -3.88 -7.74
N GLY A 18 -2.19 -3.77 -7.67
CA GLY A 18 -2.92 -2.52 -7.88
C GLY A 18 -2.78 -1.97 -9.31
N GLY A 19 -3.86 -2.00 -10.08
CA GLY A 19 -3.98 -1.24 -11.34
C GLY A 19 -4.05 0.29 -11.14
N LEU A 20 -3.43 0.76 -10.06
CA LEU A 20 -3.27 2.14 -9.62
C LEU A 20 -1.76 2.29 -9.40
N VAL A 21 -1.07 2.44 -10.52
CA VAL A 21 0.38 2.22 -10.71
C VAL A 21 1.26 3.32 -10.13
N GLU A 22 0.72 4.16 -9.23
CA GLU A 22 1.50 5.23 -8.63
C GLU A 22 2.52 4.60 -7.66
N PRO A 23 3.85 4.76 -7.92
CA PRO A 23 4.87 4.23 -7.05
C PRO A 23 4.74 4.87 -5.66
N ARG A 24 5.04 4.10 -4.60
CA ARG A 24 5.17 4.64 -3.24
C ARG A 24 6.30 5.66 -3.22
N ASP A 25 5.96 6.94 -3.27
CA ASP A 25 6.88 8.10 -3.28
C ASP A 25 7.17 8.61 -1.86
N GLY A 26 7.28 7.71 -0.88
CA GLY A 26 7.41 8.08 0.54
C GLY A 26 6.10 8.55 1.19
N LYS A 27 4.97 8.36 0.52
CA LYS A 27 3.62 8.73 0.98
C LYS A 27 2.75 7.50 1.19
N HIS A 28 1.89 7.53 2.20
CA HIS A 28 0.91 6.48 2.41
C HIS A 28 -0.34 6.69 1.55
N ASN A 29 -0.92 5.57 1.11
CA ASN A 29 -2.17 5.57 0.34
C ASN A 29 -3.36 5.42 1.30
N VAL A 30 -4.20 6.44 1.38
CA VAL A 30 -5.39 6.48 2.22
C VAL A 30 -6.64 6.32 1.36
N LEU A 31 -7.38 5.23 1.60
CA LEU A 31 -8.73 5.08 1.07
C LEU A 31 -9.72 5.74 2.02
N LEU A 32 -10.23 6.91 1.64
CA LEU A 32 -11.24 7.62 2.41
C LEU A 32 -12.63 7.21 1.93
N CYS A 33 -13.37 6.53 2.79
CA CYS A 33 -14.76 6.15 2.57
C CYS A 33 -15.69 7.06 3.39
N CYS A 34 -16.89 7.35 2.90
CA CYS A 34 -17.85 8.13 3.68
C CYS A 34 -19.30 7.67 3.53
N CYS A 35 -20.03 7.69 4.64
CA CYS A 35 -21.41 7.24 4.76
C CYS A 35 -22.39 8.40 4.95
N GLY A 36 -23.67 8.18 4.67
CA GLY A 36 -24.72 9.18 4.86
C GLY A 36 -24.90 9.58 6.34
N SER A 37 -24.36 10.73 6.73
CA SER A 37 -24.51 11.37 8.03
C SER A 37 -24.28 12.88 7.86
N SER A 38 -24.86 13.71 8.73
CA SER A 38 -24.69 15.17 8.66
C SER A 38 -23.22 15.60 8.77
N ALA A 39 -22.38 14.80 9.43
CA ALA A 39 -20.93 15.02 9.54
C ALA A 39 -20.15 14.83 8.21
N ALA A 40 -20.81 14.37 7.13
CA ALA A 40 -20.19 14.29 5.81
C ALA A 40 -19.89 15.68 5.21
N ASP A 41 -20.44 16.75 5.79
CA ASP A 41 -20.04 18.14 5.49
C ASP A 41 -18.54 18.41 5.76
N LYS A 42 -17.89 17.58 6.59
CA LYS A 42 -16.45 17.66 6.91
C LYS A 42 -15.54 16.95 5.92
N ILE A 43 -16.08 16.24 4.93
CA ILE A 43 -15.24 15.52 3.95
C ILE A 43 -14.29 16.42 3.17
N PRO A 44 -14.71 17.59 2.66
CA PRO A 44 -13.78 18.48 1.96
C PRO A 44 -12.60 18.92 2.83
N GLU A 45 -12.84 19.18 4.13
CA GLU A 45 -11.79 19.53 5.10
C GLU A 45 -10.85 18.36 5.36
N LEU A 46 -11.39 17.15 5.54
CA LEU A 46 -10.59 15.95 5.79
C LEU A 46 -9.71 15.58 4.57
N VAL A 47 -10.24 15.66 3.35
CA VAL A 47 -9.45 15.42 2.12
C VAL A 47 -8.28 16.40 2.04
N GLU A 48 -8.54 17.69 2.26
CA GLU A 48 -7.50 18.72 2.26
C GLU A 48 -6.41 18.42 3.30
N ARG A 49 -6.81 18.09 4.53
CA ARG A 49 -5.86 17.79 5.61
C ARG A 49 -5.03 16.53 5.35
N LEU A 50 -5.61 15.49 4.75
CA LEU A 50 -4.89 14.27 4.38
C LEU A 50 -3.86 14.54 3.28
N VAL A 51 -4.24 15.29 2.25
CA VAL A 51 -3.33 15.64 1.14
C VAL A 51 -2.22 16.58 1.62
N ASP A 52 -2.54 17.56 2.47
CA ASP A 52 -1.56 18.50 3.03
C ASP A 52 -0.58 17.81 4.00
N ALA A 53 -1.01 16.73 4.66
CA ALA A 53 -0.13 15.83 5.43
C ALA A 53 0.76 14.95 4.54
N GLY A 54 0.62 15.03 3.22
CA GLY A 54 1.43 14.31 2.25
C GLY A 54 0.86 12.94 1.88
N HIS A 55 -0.37 12.60 2.21
CA HIS A 55 -0.96 11.31 1.85
C HIS A 55 -1.59 11.32 0.46
N ASN A 56 -1.53 10.19 -0.25
CA ASN A 56 -2.31 10.00 -1.46
C ASN A 56 -3.73 9.58 -1.07
N VAL A 57 -4.75 10.24 -1.61
CA VAL A 57 -6.14 10.02 -1.18
C VAL A 57 -7.01 9.59 -2.35
N LYS A 58 -7.75 8.50 -2.17
CA LYS A 58 -8.87 8.11 -3.02
C LYS A 58 -10.16 8.13 -2.21
N LEU A 59 -11.21 8.69 -2.79
CA LEU A 59 -12.49 8.91 -2.12
C LEU A 59 -13.54 7.91 -2.62
N VAL A 60 -14.23 7.25 -1.69
CA VAL A 60 -15.38 6.37 -1.96
C VAL A 60 -16.59 6.89 -1.18
N PRO A 61 -17.41 7.77 -1.77
CA PRO A 61 -18.65 8.18 -1.16
C PRO A 61 -19.77 7.18 -1.43
N THR A 62 -20.60 6.92 -0.42
CA THR A 62 -21.92 6.35 -0.67
C THR A 62 -22.82 7.37 -1.35
N ASN A 63 -23.83 6.89 -2.10
CA ASN A 63 -24.85 7.77 -2.69
C ASN A 63 -25.48 8.72 -1.66
N SER A 64 -25.70 8.26 -0.41
CA SER A 64 -26.24 9.11 0.65
C SER A 64 -25.24 10.13 1.18
N SER A 65 -23.94 9.82 1.26
CA SER A 65 -22.94 10.77 1.78
C SER A 65 -22.66 11.90 0.82
N GLU A 66 -22.62 11.61 -0.48
CA GLU A 66 -22.30 12.61 -1.51
C GLU A 66 -23.30 13.77 -1.48
N THR A 67 -24.57 13.52 -1.14
CA THR A 67 -25.60 14.57 -1.02
C THR A 67 -25.24 15.71 -0.07
N PHE A 68 -24.36 15.49 0.92
CA PHE A 68 -23.98 16.50 1.90
C PHE A 68 -22.92 17.49 1.40
N PHE A 69 -22.16 17.13 0.36
CA PHE A 69 -21.07 17.96 -0.15
C PHE A 69 -21.05 18.10 -1.67
N ARG A 70 -21.97 17.45 -2.40
CA ARG A 70 -22.04 17.49 -3.87
C ARG A 70 -22.05 18.91 -4.42
N ASP A 71 -22.89 19.78 -3.85
CA ASP A 71 -23.14 21.12 -4.40
C ASP A 71 -22.24 22.21 -3.79
N PHE A 72 -21.67 21.99 -2.60
CA PHE A 72 -20.92 23.01 -1.87
C PHE A 72 -19.46 22.64 -1.56
N GLY A 73 -19.14 21.35 -1.54
CA GLY A 73 -17.83 20.83 -1.12
C GLY A 73 -17.03 20.17 -2.23
N MET A 74 -17.67 19.79 -3.34
CA MET A 74 -17.02 19.04 -4.42
C MET A 74 -15.88 19.84 -5.07
N GLU A 75 -16.04 21.15 -5.30
CA GLU A 75 -14.96 22.00 -5.84
C GLU A 75 -13.73 22.01 -4.94
N ARG A 76 -13.93 22.08 -3.61
CA ARG A 76 -12.85 22.02 -2.63
C ARG A 76 -12.13 20.67 -2.65
N ILE A 77 -12.86 19.56 -2.80
CA ILE A 77 -12.28 18.22 -2.96
C ILE A 77 -11.45 18.15 -4.25
N LEU A 78 -12.01 18.60 -5.38
CA LEU A 78 -11.37 18.55 -6.70
C LEU A 78 -10.15 19.48 -6.82
N SER A 79 -9.97 20.43 -5.90
CA SER A 79 -8.74 21.23 -5.80
C SER A 79 -7.56 20.44 -5.23
N LYS A 80 -7.81 19.28 -4.59
CA LYS A 80 -6.79 18.47 -3.91
C LYS A 80 -6.61 17.09 -4.55
N ILE A 81 -7.67 16.48 -5.07
CA ILE A 81 -7.62 15.15 -5.72
C ILE A 81 -8.26 15.18 -7.12
N LYS A 82 -7.85 14.26 -8.00
CA LYS A 82 -8.38 14.22 -9.38
C LYS A 82 -9.81 13.66 -9.38
N PRO A 83 -10.64 14.02 -10.38
CA PRO A 83 -11.95 13.39 -10.56
C PRO A 83 -11.88 11.85 -10.67
N SER A 84 -10.77 11.33 -11.23
CA SER A 84 -10.51 9.89 -11.36
C SER A 84 -10.16 9.18 -10.05
N ASP A 85 -9.94 9.93 -8.97
CA ASP A 85 -9.67 9.41 -7.63
C ASP A 85 -10.93 9.31 -6.77
N ILE A 86 -12.11 9.63 -7.34
CA ILE A 86 -13.42 9.49 -6.69
C ILE A 86 -14.17 8.32 -7.32
N TYR A 87 -14.43 7.28 -6.54
CA TYR A 87 -15.06 6.03 -7.00
C TYR A 87 -16.44 5.86 -6.38
N ARG A 88 -17.44 5.58 -7.22
CA ARG A 88 -18.84 5.37 -6.84
C ARG A 88 -19.28 3.94 -7.14
N ASP A 89 -20.48 3.59 -6.69
CA ASP A 89 -21.06 2.27 -6.95
C ASP A 89 -21.12 1.94 -8.45
N ASP A 90 -21.43 2.93 -9.30
CA ASP A 90 -21.45 2.76 -10.77
C ASP A 90 -20.07 2.47 -11.38
N ASP A 91 -18.98 2.80 -10.68
CA ASP A 91 -17.62 2.51 -11.11
C ASP A 91 -17.21 1.06 -10.79
N GLU A 92 -17.92 0.35 -9.90
CA GLU A 92 -17.50 -0.96 -9.38
C GLU A 92 -17.16 -1.97 -10.49
N TRP A 93 -17.97 -1.99 -11.55
CA TRP A 93 -17.89 -2.94 -12.66
C TRP A 93 -17.50 -2.29 -13.99
N ASN A 94 -17.27 -0.97 -14.02
CA ASN A 94 -17.14 -0.19 -15.24
C ASN A 94 -15.69 0.21 -15.55
N PHE A 95 -14.75 -0.74 -15.44
CA PHE A 95 -13.33 -0.43 -15.51
C PHE A 95 -12.72 -0.48 -16.92
N ARG A 96 -12.24 0.70 -17.34
CA ARG A 96 -11.48 1.04 -18.55
C ARG A 96 -10.09 0.38 -18.57
N TYR A 97 -10.02 -0.91 -18.92
CA TYR A 97 -8.76 -1.63 -19.24
C TYR A 97 -8.68 -2.05 -20.71
N THR A 98 -9.35 -1.33 -21.61
CA THR A 98 -9.20 -1.56 -23.05
C THR A 98 -7.81 -1.17 -23.57
N GLU A 99 -7.08 -0.30 -22.87
CA GLU A 99 -5.77 0.20 -23.29
C GLU A 99 -4.61 -0.79 -23.06
N PHE A 100 -4.81 -1.85 -22.27
CA PHE A 100 -3.78 -2.86 -21.96
C PHE A 100 -4.18 -4.30 -22.34
N GLY A 101 -5.35 -4.52 -22.96
CA GLY A 101 -5.78 -5.86 -23.39
C GLY A 101 -6.08 -6.84 -22.23
N MET A 102 -6.51 -6.33 -21.07
CA MET A 102 -6.69 -7.11 -19.84
C MET A 102 -8.17 -7.36 -19.50
N PRO A 103 -8.53 -8.45 -18.80
CA PRO A 103 -9.91 -8.70 -18.35
C PRO A 103 -10.35 -7.72 -17.25
N VAL A 104 -11.64 -7.40 -17.21
CA VAL A 104 -12.30 -6.45 -16.29
C VAL A 104 -11.94 -6.76 -14.83
N ARG A 105 -11.42 -5.77 -14.09
CA ARG A 105 -11.14 -5.86 -12.66
C ARG A 105 -12.15 -5.04 -11.86
N ALA A 106 -12.72 -5.63 -10.81
CA ALA A 106 -13.63 -4.93 -9.92
C ALA A 106 -12.92 -3.86 -9.09
N ALA A 107 -13.53 -2.68 -8.98
CA ALA A 107 -12.92 -1.52 -8.33
C ALA A 107 -12.48 -1.78 -6.88
N HIS A 108 -13.33 -2.47 -6.09
CA HIS A 108 -13.03 -2.76 -4.69
C HIS A 108 -11.73 -3.55 -4.52
N LEU A 109 -11.41 -4.51 -5.40
CA LEU A 109 -10.16 -5.26 -5.35
C LEU A 109 -8.95 -4.39 -5.70
N ALA A 110 -9.10 -3.46 -6.65
CA ALA A 110 -8.02 -2.55 -7.01
C ALA A 110 -7.75 -1.53 -5.89
N LEU A 111 -8.81 -1.01 -5.26
CA LEU A 111 -8.73 -0.10 -4.12
C LEU A 111 -8.12 -0.78 -2.88
N CYS A 112 -8.53 -2.01 -2.59
CA CYS A 112 -7.95 -2.81 -1.51
C CYS A 112 -6.45 -3.03 -1.70
N ASP A 113 -5.98 -3.28 -2.92
CA ASP A 113 -4.55 -3.44 -3.19
C ASP A 113 -3.79 -2.12 -3.00
N TRP A 114 -4.33 -1.03 -3.55
CA TRP A 114 -3.69 0.29 -3.58
C TRP A 114 -3.54 0.91 -2.18
N ALA A 115 -4.57 0.80 -1.35
CA ALA A 115 -4.62 1.48 -0.06
C ALA A 115 -3.73 0.82 1.00
N ASP A 116 -3.05 1.62 1.82
CA ASP A 116 -2.33 1.16 3.01
C ASP A 116 -3.23 1.16 4.25
N CYS A 117 -4.17 2.11 4.30
CA CYS A 117 -5.18 2.26 5.34
C CYS A 117 -6.53 2.62 4.71
N VAL A 118 -7.63 2.21 5.35
CA VAL A 118 -8.97 2.69 5.04
C VAL A 118 -9.54 3.48 6.22
N VAL A 119 -10.00 4.69 5.95
CA VAL A 119 -10.68 5.56 6.91
C VAL A 119 -12.13 5.69 6.48
N VAL A 120 -13.08 5.39 7.36
CA VAL A 120 -14.50 5.64 7.13
C VAL A 120 -14.97 6.76 8.04
N ALA A 121 -15.04 7.97 7.48
CA ALA A 121 -15.41 9.17 8.21
C ALA A 121 -16.41 9.98 7.37
N PRO A 122 -17.65 10.19 7.83
CA PRO A 122 -18.31 9.45 8.90
C PRO A 122 -18.61 7.99 8.49
N VAL A 123 -18.65 7.09 9.48
CA VAL A 123 -19.35 5.81 9.36
C VAL A 123 -20.73 5.89 10.00
N SER A 124 -21.76 5.41 9.28
CA SER A 124 -23.13 5.32 9.80
C SER A 124 -23.35 4.02 10.58
N CYS A 125 -24.34 3.96 11.47
CA CYS A 125 -24.75 2.71 12.13
C CYS A 125 -25.14 1.62 11.12
N ASN A 126 -25.74 2.00 9.99
CA ASN A 126 -26.09 1.08 8.91
C ASN A 126 -24.84 0.43 8.30
N SER A 127 -23.85 1.24 7.91
CA SER A 127 -22.61 0.73 7.33
C SER A 127 -21.80 -0.08 8.35
N MET A 128 -21.73 0.34 9.62
CA MET A 128 -21.12 -0.48 10.68
C MET A 128 -21.80 -1.85 10.80
N GLY A 129 -23.13 -1.90 10.72
CA GLY A 129 -23.88 -3.16 10.71
C GLY A 129 -23.57 -4.04 9.52
N LYS A 130 -23.48 -3.47 8.32
CA LYS A 130 -23.11 -4.21 7.11
C LYS A 130 -21.69 -4.78 7.20
N ILE A 131 -20.72 -3.94 7.56
CA ILE A 131 -19.32 -4.32 7.69
C ILE A 131 -19.16 -5.42 8.75
N ALA A 132 -19.76 -5.26 9.94
CA ALA A 132 -19.65 -6.22 11.02
C ALA A 132 -20.21 -7.62 10.68
N ASN A 133 -21.13 -7.69 9.71
CA ASN A 133 -21.84 -8.91 9.33
C ASN A 133 -21.48 -9.41 7.91
N GLY A 134 -20.48 -8.81 7.26
CA GLY A 134 -20.01 -9.26 5.93
C GLY A 134 -20.99 -9.02 4.79
N VAL A 135 -21.84 -8.00 4.88
CA VAL A 135 -22.73 -7.60 3.78
C VAL A 135 -21.95 -6.69 2.82
N ALA A 136 -21.85 -7.08 1.55
CA ALA A 136 -21.21 -6.33 0.47
C ALA A 136 -22.22 -6.04 -0.65
N ASP A 137 -22.99 -4.97 -0.50
CA ASP A 137 -24.07 -4.57 -1.42
C ASP A 137 -23.85 -3.21 -2.10
N ASN A 138 -22.68 -2.61 -1.89
CA ASN A 138 -22.21 -1.39 -2.54
C ASN A 138 -20.68 -1.34 -2.53
N LEU A 139 -20.05 -0.42 -3.26
CA LEU A 139 -18.60 -0.36 -3.42
C LEU A 139 -17.87 -0.28 -2.07
N LEU A 140 -18.34 0.60 -1.17
CA LEU A 140 -17.77 0.77 0.17
C LEU A 140 -17.79 -0.56 0.95
N SER A 141 -18.92 -1.26 0.96
CA SER A 141 -19.06 -2.49 1.74
C SER A 141 -18.35 -3.68 1.09
N SER A 142 -18.26 -3.72 -0.25
CA SER A 142 -17.43 -4.67 -1.00
C SER A 142 -15.95 -4.56 -0.63
N VAL A 143 -15.43 -3.33 -0.42
CA VAL A 143 -14.06 -3.11 0.07
C VAL A 143 -13.84 -3.86 1.39
N PHE A 144 -14.78 -3.78 2.34
CA PHE A 144 -14.61 -4.39 3.67
C PHE A 144 -14.69 -5.92 3.70
N VAL A 145 -15.38 -6.55 2.76
CA VAL A 145 -15.36 -8.03 2.64
C VAL A 145 -14.04 -8.51 2.02
N ALA A 146 -13.43 -7.71 1.14
CA ALA A 146 -12.11 -7.98 0.57
C ALA A 146 -10.96 -7.48 1.46
N TRP A 147 -11.23 -6.63 2.46
CA TRP A 147 -10.22 -5.97 3.26
C TRP A 147 -9.52 -6.93 4.21
N GLN A 148 -8.22 -6.75 4.34
CA GLN A 148 -7.37 -7.58 5.18
C GLN A 148 -7.10 -6.87 6.51
N TYR A 149 -8.07 -6.93 7.44
CA TYR A 149 -8.03 -6.21 8.72
C TYR A 149 -6.78 -6.46 9.57
N GLN A 150 -6.17 -7.64 9.45
CA GLN A 150 -4.95 -7.99 10.20
C GLN A 150 -3.68 -7.37 9.60
N ARG A 151 -3.78 -6.83 8.38
CA ARG A 151 -2.64 -6.34 7.58
C ARG A 151 -2.67 -4.83 7.42
N LYS A 152 -3.86 -4.29 7.14
CA LYS A 152 -4.07 -2.90 6.78
C LYS A 152 -5.01 -2.23 7.79
N PRO A 153 -4.61 -1.13 8.43
CA PRO A 153 -5.43 -0.45 9.42
C PRO A 153 -6.80 -0.05 8.88
N VAL A 154 -7.78 -0.11 9.78
CA VAL A 154 -9.15 0.34 9.54
C VAL A 154 -9.50 1.34 10.62
N ILE A 155 -9.77 2.58 10.25
CA ILE A 155 -10.25 3.61 11.17
C ILE A 155 -11.70 3.90 10.83
N LEU A 156 -12.61 3.65 11.78
CA LEU A 156 -14.03 3.95 11.64
C LEU A 156 -14.37 5.12 12.55
N CYS A 157 -14.97 6.16 12.01
CA CYS A 157 -15.33 7.38 12.75
C CYS A 157 -16.85 7.52 12.84
N PRO A 158 -17.51 6.97 13.88
CA PRO A 158 -18.96 6.92 13.93
C PRO A 158 -19.58 8.31 14.04
N ALA A 159 -20.69 8.54 13.32
CA ALA A 159 -21.46 9.76 13.43
C ALA A 159 -22.96 9.46 13.37
N CYS A 160 -23.65 9.56 14.50
CA CYS A 160 -25.07 9.23 14.63
C CYS A 160 -25.72 9.91 15.83
N ASN A 161 -27.05 9.79 15.97
CA ASN A 161 -27.73 10.27 17.18
C ASN A 161 -27.39 9.38 18.40
N THR A 162 -27.40 9.93 19.62
CA THR A 162 -27.15 9.18 20.86
C THR A 162 -28.01 7.94 21.02
N ASN A 163 -29.28 7.97 20.64
CA ASN A 163 -30.14 6.78 20.73
C ASN A 163 -29.71 5.68 19.76
N MET A 164 -29.16 6.05 18.60
CA MET A 164 -28.61 5.10 17.64
C MET A 164 -27.29 4.54 18.17
N TRP A 165 -26.39 5.39 18.68
CA TRP A 165 -25.12 4.97 19.25
C TRP A 165 -25.32 3.99 20.41
N ASN A 166 -26.21 4.32 21.35
CA ASN A 166 -26.49 3.51 22.54
C ASN A 166 -27.34 2.26 22.24
N ASN A 167 -27.80 2.08 21.00
CA ASN A 167 -28.56 0.88 20.65
C ASN A 167 -27.67 -0.36 20.80
N ILE A 168 -28.20 -1.40 21.44
CA ILE A 168 -27.47 -2.65 21.69
C ILE A 168 -26.91 -3.29 20.42
N THR A 169 -27.63 -3.18 19.29
CA THR A 169 -27.17 -3.70 18.00
C THR A 169 -25.95 -2.93 17.49
N THR A 170 -25.94 -1.60 17.66
CA THR A 170 -24.79 -0.77 17.29
C THR A 170 -23.58 -1.10 18.17
N GLN A 171 -23.77 -1.24 19.48
CA GLN A 171 -22.68 -1.60 20.40
C GLN A 171 -22.13 -3.01 20.14
N ASN A 172 -23.00 -3.97 19.79
CA ASN A 172 -22.57 -5.31 19.35
C ASN A 172 -21.74 -5.24 18.07
N ASN A 173 -22.15 -4.44 17.08
CA ASN A 173 -21.39 -4.24 15.85
C ASN A 173 -20.03 -3.59 16.14
N VAL A 174 -19.99 -2.55 16.97
CA VAL A 174 -18.73 -1.90 17.41
C VAL A 174 -17.79 -2.92 18.05
N THR A 175 -18.31 -3.78 18.92
CA THR A 175 -17.52 -4.84 19.57
C THR A 175 -16.97 -5.84 18.54
N ALA A 176 -17.80 -6.25 17.57
CA ALA A 176 -17.38 -7.14 16.50
C ALA A 176 -16.30 -6.52 15.60
N LEU A 177 -16.45 -5.24 15.25
CA LEU A 177 -15.49 -4.49 14.43
C LEU A 177 -14.14 -4.32 15.14
N LYS A 178 -14.15 -3.98 16.45
CA LYS A 178 -12.93 -3.95 17.26
C LYS A 178 -12.22 -5.30 17.29
N ARG A 179 -12.97 -6.41 17.39
CA ARG A 179 -12.40 -7.76 17.34
C ARG A 179 -11.79 -8.09 15.97
N LEU A 180 -12.29 -7.52 14.88
CA LEU A 180 -11.66 -7.65 13.57
C LEU A 180 -10.33 -6.89 13.47
N GLY A 181 -10.08 -5.93 14.36
CA GLY A 181 -8.89 -5.06 14.36
C GLY A 181 -9.18 -3.62 13.93
N ALA A 182 -10.45 -3.22 13.81
CA ALA A 182 -10.80 -1.84 13.48
C ALA A 182 -10.64 -0.91 14.69
N THR A 183 -9.96 0.21 14.47
CA THR A 183 -9.88 1.35 15.40
C THR A 183 -11.18 2.15 15.27
N ILE A 184 -11.85 2.38 16.42
CA ILE A 184 -13.09 3.17 16.48
C ILE A 184 -12.74 4.53 17.07
N GLU A 185 -12.75 5.56 16.23
CA GLU A 185 -12.38 6.92 16.59
C GLU A 185 -13.63 7.77 16.85
N GLY A 186 -13.83 8.17 18.10
CA GLY A 186 -15.10 8.71 18.60
C GLY A 186 -16.21 7.65 18.76
N PRO A 187 -17.50 8.04 18.73
CA PRO A 187 -18.00 9.40 18.61
C PRO A 187 -17.78 10.22 19.88
N ARG A 188 -17.76 11.54 19.74
CA ARG A 188 -17.65 12.52 20.82
C ARG A 188 -19.01 12.95 21.36
N SER A 189 -18.98 13.54 22.54
CA SER A 189 -20.12 14.24 23.13
C SER A 189 -20.16 15.68 22.65
N GLY A 190 -21.35 16.14 22.23
CA GLY A 190 -21.57 17.51 21.75
C GLY A 190 -23.04 17.78 21.48
N ILE A 191 -23.35 18.97 20.97
CA ILE A 191 -24.69 19.31 20.52
C ILE A 191 -24.95 18.60 19.18
N LEU A 192 -25.91 17.69 19.17
CA LEU A 192 -26.28 16.91 17.99
C LEU A 192 -27.29 17.66 17.12
N SER A 193 -27.57 17.14 15.92
CA SER A 193 -28.50 17.76 14.96
C SER A 193 -29.93 17.96 15.48
N ASN A 194 -30.32 17.31 16.57
CA ASN A 194 -31.60 17.53 17.26
C ASN A 194 -31.54 18.64 18.34
N GLY A 195 -30.44 19.38 18.42
CA GLY A 195 -30.20 20.46 19.39
C GLY A 195 -29.89 19.99 20.82
N ARG A 196 -29.80 18.68 21.07
CA ARG A 196 -29.52 18.13 22.40
C ARG A 196 -28.04 17.80 22.56
N MET A 197 -27.53 18.01 23.77
CA MET A 197 -26.23 17.48 24.18
C MET A 197 -26.30 15.95 24.24
N GLY A 198 -25.34 15.27 23.64
CA GLY A 198 -25.25 13.81 23.66
C GLY A 198 -24.03 13.26 22.94
N THR A 199 -23.74 11.98 23.15
CA THR A 199 -22.66 11.26 22.47
C THR A 199 -23.13 10.78 21.11
N GLY A 200 -22.35 11.00 20.06
CA GLY A 200 -22.73 10.64 18.69
C GLY A 200 -22.15 11.54 17.60
N MET A 201 -21.51 12.65 17.99
CA MET A 201 -20.80 13.52 17.06
C MET A 201 -19.55 12.83 16.54
N MET A 202 -19.22 12.97 15.26
CA MET A 202 -17.97 12.43 14.72
C MET A 202 -16.76 12.97 15.50
N ALA A 203 -15.69 12.18 15.55
CA ALA A 203 -14.37 12.70 15.88
C ALA A 203 -14.05 13.93 15.00
N SER A 204 -13.29 14.87 15.56
CA SER A 204 -12.79 16.02 14.80
C SER A 204 -11.79 15.56 13.75
N VAL A 205 -11.60 16.37 12.70
CA VAL A 205 -10.61 16.07 11.66
C VAL A 205 -9.22 15.88 12.27
N ASP A 206 -8.84 16.68 13.27
CA ASP A 206 -7.55 16.56 13.96
C ASP A 206 -7.37 15.20 14.68
N GLU A 207 -8.41 14.73 15.38
CA GLU A 207 -8.38 13.41 16.03
C GLU A 207 -8.27 12.28 15.01
N ILE A 208 -8.98 12.37 13.87
CA ILE A 208 -8.91 11.38 12.79
C ILE A 208 -7.51 11.32 12.19
N ILE A 209 -6.88 12.48 11.92
CA ILE A 209 -5.50 12.55 11.43
C ILE A 209 -4.54 11.98 12.46
N SER A 210 -4.68 12.33 13.75
CA SER A 210 -3.81 11.78 14.80
C SER A 210 -3.91 10.26 14.95
N ALA A 211 -5.13 9.71 14.80
CA ALA A 211 -5.33 8.26 14.80
C ALA A 211 -4.65 7.61 13.59
N LEU A 212 -4.77 8.22 12.40
CA LEU A 212 -4.13 7.76 11.18
C LEU A 212 -2.61 7.73 11.30
N GLU A 213 -1.98 8.80 11.79
CA GLU A 213 -0.53 8.86 11.97
C GLU A 213 -0.03 7.79 12.96
N THR A 214 -0.81 7.49 14.00
CA THR A 214 -0.47 6.42 14.96
C THR A 214 -0.44 5.04 14.31
N GLU A 215 -1.41 4.77 13.43
CA GLU A 215 -1.45 3.52 12.67
C GLU A 215 -0.28 3.41 11.67
N PHE A 216 0.08 4.51 11.01
CA PHE A 216 1.22 4.55 10.10
C PHE A 216 2.57 4.36 10.80
N LEU A 217 2.79 4.99 11.96
CA LEU A 217 3.98 4.71 12.77
C LEU A 217 4.15 3.22 13.09
N THR A 218 3.04 2.54 13.38
CA THR A 218 3.05 1.09 13.66
C THR A 218 3.39 0.26 12.42
N LEU A 219 2.93 0.67 11.24
CA LEU A 219 3.29 0.02 9.98
C LEU A 219 4.77 0.25 9.62
N ASP A 220 5.26 1.47 9.81
CA ASP A 220 6.65 1.83 9.52
C ASP A 220 7.63 1.08 10.41
N ASP A 221 7.32 0.90 11.70
CA ASP A 221 8.15 0.12 12.62
C ASP A 221 8.28 -1.36 12.20
N LYS A 222 7.20 -1.93 11.64
CA LYS A 222 7.24 -3.29 11.06
C LYS A 222 8.13 -3.31 9.82
N ALA A 223 7.98 -2.33 8.92
CA ALA A 223 8.80 -2.21 7.71
C ALA A 223 10.29 -2.08 8.07
N LYS A 224 10.65 -1.15 8.97
CA LYS A 224 12.01 -0.98 9.52
C LYS A 224 12.57 -2.27 10.09
N THR A 225 11.75 -3.03 10.83
CA THR A 225 12.17 -4.32 11.39
C THR A 225 12.52 -5.33 10.31
N VAL A 226 11.69 -5.43 9.26
CA VAL A 226 11.95 -6.33 8.13
C VAL A 226 13.15 -5.85 7.31
N MET A 227 13.35 -4.54 7.14
CA MET A 227 14.52 -3.98 6.47
C MET A 227 15.81 -4.30 7.23
N ARG A 228 15.82 -4.17 8.56
CA ARG A 228 16.95 -4.62 9.40
C ARG A 228 17.25 -6.11 9.22
N TRP A 229 16.23 -6.94 9.04
CA TRP A 229 16.43 -8.35 8.70
C TRP A 229 17.01 -8.53 7.29
N GLY A 230 16.55 -7.75 6.30
CA GLY A 230 17.06 -7.74 4.93
C GLY A 230 18.54 -7.39 4.85
N LYS A 231 18.94 -6.28 5.49
CA LYS A 231 20.34 -5.85 5.60
C LYS A 231 21.22 -6.95 6.19
N ALA A 232 20.83 -7.47 7.36
CA ALA A 232 21.57 -8.56 8.02
C ALA A 232 21.62 -9.85 7.19
N ALA A 233 20.57 -10.16 6.42
CA ALA A 233 20.51 -11.34 5.56
C ALA A 233 21.35 -11.18 4.29
N GLY A 234 21.47 -9.98 3.73
CA GLY A 234 22.35 -9.66 2.60
C GLY A 234 23.84 -9.75 2.97
N GLU A 235 24.18 -9.44 4.22
CA GLU A 235 25.55 -9.59 4.74
C GLU A 235 25.94 -11.05 5.10
N SER A 236 24.97 -11.96 5.08
CA SER A 236 25.15 -13.36 5.47
C SER A 236 25.21 -14.29 4.26
N ALA A 237 26.05 -15.32 4.36
CA ALA A 237 26.08 -16.38 3.36
C ALA A 237 24.97 -17.43 3.54
N ASP A 238 24.24 -17.42 4.67
CA ASP A 238 23.19 -18.40 4.97
C ASP A 238 21.83 -17.95 4.39
N PRO A 239 21.29 -18.64 3.37
CA PRO A 239 20.00 -18.30 2.77
C PRO A 239 18.82 -18.40 3.75
N LEU A 240 18.95 -19.15 4.85
CA LEU A 240 17.87 -19.31 5.84
C LEU A 240 17.51 -18.00 6.56
N ASN A 241 18.44 -17.03 6.61
CA ASN A 241 18.19 -15.72 7.22
C ASN A 241 17.09 -14.93 6.50
N TRP A 242 16.83 -15.25 5.24
CA TRP A 242 15.74 -14.66 4.46
C TRP A 242 14.36 -15.26 4.76
N ARG A 243 14.28 -16.43 5.41
CA ARG A 243 13.01 -17.14 5.62
C ARG A 243 11.99 -16.33 6.42
N LYS A 244 12.45 -15.58 7.43
CA LYS A 244 11.60 -14.70 8.22
C LYS A 244 11.10 -13.47 7.43
N ILE A 245 11.89 -13.02 6.45
CA ILE A 245 11.51 -11.94 5.54
C ILE A 245 10.43 -12.45 4.59
N TYR A 246 10.63 -13.62 3.98
CA TYR A 246 9.61 -14.24 3.15
C TYR A 246 8.34 -14.47 3.92
N ARG A 247 8.43 -15.01 5.14
CA ARG A 247 7.27 -15.19 6.01
C ARG A 247 6.56 -13.86 6.29
N ALA A 248 7.30 -12.79 6.57
CA ALA A 248 6.70 -11.47 6.79
C ALA A 248 6.02 -10.91 5.53
N ILE A 249 6.51 -11.24 4.33
CA ILE A 249 5.89 -10.86 3.05
C ILE A 249 4.70 -11.78 2.72
N ASP A 250 4.81 -13.09 2.94
CA ASP A 250 3.80 -14.12 2.63
C ASP A 250 2.62 -14.06 3.60
N GLU A 251 2.88 -13.76 4.86
CA GLU A 251 1.86 -13.41 5.86
C GLU A 251 1.47 -11.92 5.74
N ASP A 252 2.13 -11.20 4.83
CA ASP A 252 1.91 -9.79 4.48
C ASP A 252 1.82 -8.84 5.69
N ILE A 253 2.71 -9.08 6.64
CA ILE A 253 3.06 -8.17 7.74
C ILE A 253 3.60 -6.85 7.18
N VAL A 254 4.31 -6.93 6.05
CA VAL A 254 4.84 -5.79 5.29
C VAL A 254 4.65 -6.04 3.79
N GLY A 255 4.68 -4.97 2.99
CA GLY A 255 4.73 -5.10 1.53
C GLY A 255 6.07 -5.65 1.04
N VAL A 256 6.10 -6.18 -0.18
CA VAL A 256 7.34 -6.64 -0.84
C VAL A 256 8.26 -5.47 -1.26
N ASN A 257 7.66 -4.31 -1.56
CA ASN A 257 8.33 -3.08 -1.99
C ASN A 257 8.52 -2.11 -0.81
N ILE A 258 9.19 -2.58 0.25
CA ILE A 258 9.65 -1.73 1.36
C ILE A 258 11.06 -1.22 1.09
N LEU A 259 11.36 -0.03 1.60
CA LEU A 259 12.62 0.69 1.43
C LEU A 259 13.28 0.93 2.79
N ASP A 260 14.61 0.97 2.79
CA ASP A 260 15.38 1.38 3.96
C ASP A 260 15.34 2.91 4.10
N ASP A 261 15.16 3.39 5.32
CA ASP A 261 15.07 4.84 5.59
C ASP A 261 16.43 5.55 5.47
N GLU A 262 17.54 4.81 5.55
CA GLU A 262 18.90 5.40 5.51
C GLU A 262 19.38 5.68 4.08
N ASN A 263 18.99 4.85 3.11
CA ASN A 263 19.54 4.91 1.74
C ASN A 263 18.53 4.59 0.63
N ALA A 264 17.27 4.32 0.97
CA ALA A 264 16.21 3.89 0.07
C ALA A 264 16.49 2.55 -0.67
N ASP A 265 17.38 1.70 -0.14
CA ASP A 265 17.58 0.34 -0.68
C ASP A 265 16.35 -0.53 -0.42
N SER A 266 15.93 -1.27 -1.44
CA SER A 266 14.92 -2.32 -1.30
C SER A 266 15.53 -3.63 -0.84
N LEU A 267 14.70 -4.60 -0.41
CA LEU A 267 15.15 -5.97 -0.16
C LEU A 267 15.92 -6.60 -1.35
N LEU A 268 15.55 -6.26 -2.60
CA LEU A 268 16.29 -6.70 -3.79
C LEU A 268 17.67 -6.06 -3.93
N HIS A 269 17.90 -4.83 -3.46
CA HIS A 269 19.23 -4.21 -3.45
C HIS A 269 20.15 -5.01 -2.51
N TYR A 270 19.68 -5.32 -1.30
CA TYR A 270 20.43 -6.16 -0.36
C TYR A 270 20.67 -7.58 -0.91
N ALA A 271 19.68 -8.18 -1.56
CA ALA A 271 19.85 -9.51 -2.18
C ALA A 271 20.81 -9.49 -3.40
N ALA A 272 20.88 -8.39 -4.16
CA ALA A 272 21.74 -8.26 -5.34
C ALA A 272 23.24 -8.08 -4.99
N GLY A 273 23.55 -7.83 -3.73
CA GLY A 273 24.91 -7.68 -3.23
C GLY A 273 25.05 -6.65 -2.11
N GLY A 274 24.07 -5.75 -1.93
CA GLY A 274 24.15 -4.66 -0.94
C GLY A 274 25.34 -3.72 -1.14
N GLU A 275 25.48 -2.76 -0.24
CA GLU A 275 26.73 -2.01 -0.10
C GLU A 275 27.76 -2.92 0.58
N GLY A 276 28.88 -3.14 -0.10
CA GLY A 276 29.97 -3.96 0.37
C GLY A 276 30.42 -3.68 1.81
N LYS A 277 31.06 -4.66 2.47
CA LYS A 277 31.62 -4.42 3.81
C LYS A 277 32.84 -3.52 3.72
N VAL A 278 32.89 -2.48 4.55
CA VAL A 278 34.12 -1.71 4.78
C VAL A 278 35.04 -2.55 5.65
N THR A 279 36.15 -3.02 5.10
CA THR A 279 37.20 -3.76 5.80
C THR A 279 38.49 -2.95 5.82
N GLU A 280 39.48 -3.39 6.61
CA GLU A 280 40.80 -2.74 6.66
C GLU A 280 41.51 -2.70 5.29
N SER A 281 41.11 -3.56 4.34
CA SER A 281 41.64 -3.62 2.98
C SER A 281 40.82 -2.83 1.94
N GLY A 282 39.72 -2.18 2.32
CA GLY A 282 38.84 -1.40 1.43
C GLY A 282 37.38 -1.83 1.50
N ILE A 283 36.56 -1.42 0.51
CA ILE A 283 35.17 -1.87 0.40
C ILE A 283 35.16 -3.23 -0.33
N GLU A 284 34.82 -4.31 0.36
CA GLU A 284 34.62 -5.62 -0.25
C GLU A 284 33.31 -5.63 -1.04
N ARG A 285 33.34 -6.01 -2.33
CA ARG A 285 32.11 -6.22 -3.12
C ARG A 285 31.20 -7.20 -2.40
N GLY A 286 29.98 -6.77 -2.06
CA GLY A 286 29.03 -7.63 -1.39
C GLY A 286 28.57 -8.79 -2.29
N ARG A 287 28.08 -9.87 -1.68
CA ARG A 287 27.81 -11.13 -2.39
C ARG A 287 26.32 -11.22 -2.74
N ALA A 288 26.02 -11.40 -4.02
CA ALA A 288 24.64 -11.60 -4.46
C ALA A 288 24.06 -12.92 -3.92
N ALA A 289 22.88 -12.83 -3.29
CA ALA A 289 22.11 -13.94 -2.76
C ALA A 289 21.10 -14.43 -3.82
N ILE A 290 21.55 -15.38 -4.64
CA ILE A 290 20.84 -15.82 -5.86
C ILE A 290 19.44 -16.37 -5.60
N GLU A 291 19.30 -17.32 -4.67
CA GLU A 291 17.98 -17.89 -4.35
C GLU A 291 17.03 -16.85 -3.75
N PRO A 292 17.48 -15.98 -2.81
CA PRO A 292 16.67 -14.86 -2.37
C PRO A 292 16.22 -13.88 -3.44
N MET A 293 17.07 -13.54 -4.41
CA MET A 293 16.67 -12.69 -5.53
C MET A 293 15.49 -13.30 -6.30
N LYS A 294 15.54 -14.60 -6.62
CA LYS A 294 14.46 -15.30 -7.33
C LYS A 294 13.16 -15.30 -6.52
N GLU A 295 13.25 -15.58 -5.22
CA GLU A 295 12.08 -15.63 -4.33
C GLU A 295 11.43 -14.26 -4.16
N LEU A 296 12.21 -13.17 -4.10
CA LEU A 296 11.68 -11.80 -4.05
C LEU A 296 11.02 -11.38 -5.37
N ILE A 297 11.65 -11.71 -6.51
CA ILE A 297 11.09 -11.46 -7.86
C ILE A 297 9.76 -12.19 -8.03
N LYS A 298 9.68 -13.46 -7.61
CA LYS A 298 8.43 -14.23 -7.64
C LYS A 298 7.31 -13.57 -6.83
N ARG A 299 7.64 -12.88 -5.73
CA ARG A 299 6.70 -12.13 -4.88
C ARG A 299 6.32 -10.75 -5.43
N GLY A 300 6.81 -10.40 -6.62
CA GLY A 300 6.48 -9.15 -7.31
C GLY A 300 7.21 -7.92 -6.77
N ILE A 301 8.45 -8.09 -6.30
CA ILE A 301 9.30 -6.94 -5.97
C ILE A 301 9.58 -6.10 -7.22
N ASN A 302 9.61 -4.77 -7.09
CA ASN A 302 9.92 -3.86 -8.18
C ASN A 302 11.42 -3.94 -8.49
N ILE A 303 11.71 -4.49 -9.67
CA ILE A 303 13.06 -4.79 -10.14
C ILE A 303 13.83 -3.52 -10.54
N ASN A 304 13.12 -2.45 -10.87
CA ASN A 304 13.68 -1.21 -11.39
C ASN A 304 13.69 -0.06 -10.37
N LEU A 305 13.35 -0.35 -9.10
CA LEU A 305 13.34 0.65 -8.04
C LEU A 305 14.75 1.25 -7.86
N ARG A 306 14.84 2.55 -7.64
CA ARG A 306 16.12 3.24 -7.43
C ARG A 306 16.25 3.74 -6.00
N ASN A 307 17.42 3.55 -5.44
CA ASN A 307 17.80 4.08 -4.14
C ASN A 307 18.23 5.57 -4.25
N ASP A 308 18.67 6.17 -3.13
CA ASP A 308 19.05 7.59 -3.08
C ASP A 308 20.26 7.95 -3.95
N HIS A 309 21.07 6.94 -4.29
CA HIS A 309 22.19 7.07 -5.23
C HIS A 309 21.77 6.84 -6.70
N TYR A 310 20.47 6.78 -6.96
CA TYR A 310 19.87 6.44 -8.26
C TYR A 310 20.28 5.06 -8.80
N PHE A 311 20.80 4.18 -7.93
CA PHE A 311 21.14 2.82 -8.28
C PHE A 311 19.91 1.95 -8.20
N SER A 312 19.74 1.10 -9.21
CA SER A 312 18.78 0.01 -9.21
C SER A 312 19.44 -1.29 -8.74
N PRO A 313 18.67 -2.35 -8.43
CA PRO A 313 19.24 -3.66 -8.11
C PRO A 313 20.19 -4.20 -9.18
N LEU A 314 19.99 -3.82 -10.45
CA LEU A 314 20.90 -4.16 -11.54
C LEU A 314 22.28 -3.50 -11.39
N HIS A 315 22.33 -2.22 -10.98
CA HIS A 315 23.59 -1.54 -10.70
C HIS A 315 24.36 -2.22 -9.56
N VAL A 316 23.65 -2.64 -8.51
CA VAL A 316 24.24 -3.38 -7.38
C VAL A 316 24.77 -4.75 -7.82
N ALA A 317 23.99 -5.51 -8.61
CA ALA A 317 24.41 -6.81 -9.15
C ALA A 317 25.64 -6.72 -10.07
N MET A 318 25.76 -5.63 -10.84
CA MET A 318 26.94 -5.38 -11.68
C MET A 318 28.17 -5.09 -10.82
N SER A 319 28.01 -4.23 -9.80
CA SER A 319 29.08 -3.85 -8.87
C SER A 319 29.53 -5.01 -7.98
N SER A 320 28.64 -5.96 -7.65
CA SER A 320 29.00 -7.20 -6.94
C SER A 320 29.80 -8.18 -7.82
N GLY A 321 29.81 -7.97 -9.14
CA GLY A 321 30.48 -8.84 -10.10
C GLY A 321 29.76 -10.17 -10.36
N SER A 322 28.50 -10.30 -9.93
CA SER A 322 27.73 -11.53 -10.09
C SER A 322 27.01 -11.57 -11.44
N LEU A 323 27.61 -12.24 -12.43
CA LEU A 323 26.98 -12.46 -13.74
C LEU A 323 25.63 -13.18 -13.61
N GLN A 324 25.50 -14.08 -12.63
CA GLN A 324 24.25 -14.81 -12.39
C GLN A 324 23.13 -13.88 -11.88
N ALA A 325 23.45 -12.97 -10.97
CA ALA A 325 22.50 -11.97 -10.47
C ALA A 325 22.03 -11.03 -11.59
N VAL A 326 22.96 -10.59 -12.45
CA VAL A 326 22.67 -9.77 -13.63
C VAL A 326 21.70 -10.50 -14.56
N ASN A 327 21.98 -11.77 -14.89
CA ASN A 327 21.09 -12.55 -15.76
C ASN A 327 19.67 -12.67 -15.19
N ILE A 328 19.53 -12.96 -13.90
CA ILE A 328 18.22 -13.06 -13.24
C ILE A 328 17.42 -11.76 -13.36
N LEU A 329 18.06 -10.60 -13.16
CA LEU A 329 17.40 -9.31 -13.27
C LEU A 329 17.01 -8.97 -14.72
N LEU A 330 17.88 -9.26 -15.69
CA LEU A 330 17.60 -9.06 -17.12
C LEU A 330 16.47 -9.95 -17.63
N ASP A 331 16.46 -11.23 -17.22
CA ASP A 331 15.42 -12.19 -17.58
C ASP A 331 14.07 -11.79 -16.98
N ALA A 332 14.08 -11.15 -15.81
CA ALA A 332 12.89 -10.60 -15.17
C ALA A 332 12.49 -9.20 -15.70
N GLY A 333 13.20 -8.67 -16.71
CA GLY A 333 12.81 -7.45 -17.42
C GLY A 333 13.40 -6.15 -16.87
N ALA A 334 14.55 -6.19 -16.19
CA ALA A 334 15.24 -4.99 -15.72
C ALA A 334 15.55 -4.00 -16.85
N GLU A 335 15.41 -2.70 -16.55
CA GLU A 335 15.79 -1.61 -17.45
C GLU A 335 17.31 -1.41 -17.46
N VAL A 336 17.90 -1.43 -18.65
CA VAL A 336 19.36 -1.36 -18.81
C VAL A 336 19.88 0.03 -19.19
N SER A 337 19.02 0.94 -19.64
CA SER A 337 19.40 2.23 -20.23
C SER A 337 20.32 3.08 -19.35
N HIS A 338 20.06 3.06 -18.04
CA HIS A 338 20.85 3.81 -17.06
C HIS A 338 22.12 3.05 -16.66
N SER A 339 22.04 1.72 -16.57
CA SER A 339 23.17 0.85 -16.26
C SER A 339 24.24 0.84 -17.36
N LEU A 340 23.85 1.01 -18.63
CA LEU A 340 24.79 1.16 -19.75
C LEU A 340 25.74 2.35 -19.54
N LYS A 341 25.20 3.52 -19.15
CA LYS A 341 26.01 4.72 -18.86
C LYS A 341 26.91 4.52 -17.64
N PHE A 342 26.42 3.81 -16.63
CA PHE A 342 27.20 3.50 -15.43
C PHE A 342 28.45 2.66 -15.75
N MET A 343 28.37 1.69 -16.68
CA MET A 343 29.51 0.83 -17.05
C MET A 343 30.68 1.56 -17.72
N GLU A 344 30.46 2.74 -18.29
CA GLU A 344 31.52 3.52 -18.94
C GLU A 344 32.54 4.01 -17.91
N ASN A 345 32.08 4.34 -16.71
CA ASN A 345 32.90 4.96 -15.66
C ASN A 345 33.18 4.01 -14.48
N ALA A 346 32.46 2.90 -14.36
CA ALA A 346 32.60 1.95 -13.27
C ALA A 346 33.51 0.75 -13.61
N ASP A 347 34.25 0.27 -12.61
CA ASP A 347 35.03 -0.96 -12.68
C ASP A 347 34.10 -2.18 -12.57
N ILE A 348 33.55 -2.58 -13.71
CA ILE A 348 32.64 -3.72 -13.87
C ILE A 348 33.34 -4.82 -14.69
N PRO A 349 33.24 -6.10 -14.30
CA PRO A 349 33.80 -7.22 -15.07
C PRO A 349 33.39 -7.22 -16.55
N LEU A 350 34.34 -7.54 -17.44
CA LEU A 350 34.15 -7.49 -18.89
C LEU A 350 32.98 -8.37 -19.38
N GLU A 351 32.80 -9.55 -18.76
CA GLU A 351 31.72 -10.48 -19.08
C GLU A 351 30.34 -9.86 -18.87
N ILE A 352 30.18 -9.10 -17.77
CA ILE A 352 28.94 -8.37 -17.48
C ILE A 352 28.71 -7.26 -18.51
N LYS A 353 29.77 -6.50 -18.86
CA LYS A 353 29.69 -5.46 -19.90
C LYS A 353 29.23 -6.04 -21.25
N GLN A 354 29.77 -7.18 -21.65
CA GLN A 354 29.36 -7.87 -22.89
C GLN A 354 27.90 -8.31 -22.83
N ARG A 355 27.47 -8.92 -21.72
CA ARG A 355 26.10 -9.42 -21.55
C ARG A 355 25.04 -8.32 -21.60
N LEU A 356 25.28 -7.17 -20.96
CA LEU A 356 24.36 -6.02 -21.00
C LEU A 356 24.26 -5.42 -22.41
N ASN A 357 25.38 -5.27 -23.11
CA ASN A 357 25.38 -4.77 -24.49
C ASN A 357 24.61 -5.71 -25.44
N GLN A 358 24.77 -7.03 -25.29
CA GLN A 358 24.00 -8.01 -26.05
C GLN A 358 22.50 -7.92 -25.78
N TYR A 359 22.10 -7.77 -24.51
CA TYR A 359 20.69 -7.62 -24.14
C TYR A 359 20.09 -6.33 -24.73
N ALA A 360 20.83 -5.23 -24.69
CA ALA A 360 20.40 -3.95 -25.24
C ALA A 360 20.25 -3.94 -26.76
N GLN A 361 20.92 -4.84 -27.48
CA GLN A 361 20.77 -5.01 -28.93
C GLN A 361 19.58 -5.91 -29.33
N GLN A 362 19.04 -6.68 -28.39
CA GLN A 362 17.94 -7.64 -28.63
C GLN A 362 16.56 -7.05 -28.34
N LYS A 363 16.49 -5.93 -27.63
CA LYS A 363 15.29 -5.12 -27.40
C LYS A 363 15.33 -3.89 -28.30
#